data_AF-A0A540W5U2-F1
#
_entry.id   AF-A0A540W5U2-F1
#
_cell.length_a   1.000
_cell.length_b   1.000
_cell.length_c   1.000
_cell.angle_alpha   90.00
_cell.angle_beta   90.00
_cell.angle_gamma   90.00
#
_symmetry.space_group_name_H-M   'P 1'
#
loop_
_entity.id
_entity.type
_entity.pdbx_description
1 polymer ?
#
loop_
_entity_poly.entity_id
_entity_poly.type
_entity_poly.pdbx_seq_one_letter_code
_entity_poly.pdbx_strand_id
1 'polypeptide(L)'
;MVTRERRKLPSWVREVVLAANGGFCTYCGSSGTRAEVVDHVDPVRAAGRDDITNLVPACRSCNSSKGSRAPLEWKAAQEELVRNTPEWKWDSLDARTPCFPEYVLSLTEAGLLEIVSDVQAEVLEAAKAFQARAAETSMAHARSFIASLGNVVDSTTRVRLLGFMRRHLDALDGTGQSAAAGQMAGRQLI
;
A
#
# COMPACT_ATOMS: atom_id res chain seq x y z
N MET A 1 -21.59 9.97 -6.19
CA MET A 1 -20.15 9.88 -5.85
C MET A 1 -20.04 9.25 -4.47
N VAL A 2 -19.58 8.00 -4.37
CA VAL A 2 -19.37 7.36 -3.07
C VAL A 2 -18.03 7.88 -2.52
N THR A 3 -18.06 8.76 -1.52
CA THR A 3 -16.86 9.14 -0.78
C THR A 3 -16.46 7.96 0.09
N ARG A 4 -15.49 7.14 -0.34
CA ARG A 4 -14.89 6.14 0.55
C ARG A 4 -14.18 6.86 1.70
N GLU A 5 -14.74 6.76 2.90
CA GLU A 5 -14.10 7.22 4.12
C GLU A 5 -12.78 6.43 4.30
N ARG A 6 -11.65 7.13 4.51
CA ARG A 6 -10.35 6.47 4.74
C ARG A 6 -10.47 5.66 6.01
N ARG A 7 -10.36 4.33 5.92
CA ARG A 7 -10.27 3.50 7.12
C ARG A 7 -8.93 3.76 7.79
N LYS A 8 -8.93 3.79 9.12
CA LYS A 8 -7.68 3.86 9.88
C LYS A 8 -6.88 2.58 9.62
N LEU A 9 -5.65 2.72 9.14
CA LEU A 9 -4.74 1.58 8.97
C LEU A 9 -4.50 0.90 10.34
N PRO A 10 -4.47 -0.45 10.39
CA PRO A 10 -4.05 -1.17 11.60
C PRO A 10 -2.65 -0.72 12.05
N SER A 11 -2.38 -0.73 13.36
CA SER A 11 -1.09 -0.28 13.91
C SER A 11 0.09 -1.05 13.31
N TRP A 12 -0.03 -2.38 13.20
CA TRP A 12 1.00 -3.23 12.62
C TRP A 12 1.31 -2.88 11.16
N VAL A 13 0.31 -2.48 10.36
CA VAL A 13 0.52 -2.03 8.97
C VAL A 13 1.38 -0.77 8.98
N ARG A 14 1.03 0.19 9.85
CA ARG A 14 1.79 1.43 9.98
C ARG A 14 3.23 1.17 10.42
N GLU A 15 3.44 0.27 11.37
CA GLU A 15 4.77 -0.11 11.86
C GLU A 15 5.62 -0.75 10.76
N VAL A 16 5.06 -1.73 10.04
CA VAL A 16 5.75 -2.39 8.91
C VAL A 16 6.14 -1.39 7.83
N VAL A 17 5.20 -0.54 7.40
CA VAL A 17 5.47 0.42 6.33
C VAL A 17 6.51 1.45 6.76
N LEU A 18 6.43 1.97 7.99
CA LEU A 18 7.40 2.97 8.47
C LEU A 18 8.80 2.42 8.72
N ALA A 19 8.94 1.11 8.95
CA ALA A 19 10.23 0.45 9.13
C ALA A 19 10.94 0.12 7.80
N ALA A 20 10.17 0.00 6.70
CA ALA A 20 10.72 -0.27 5.38
C ALA A 20 11.66 0.84 4.90
N ASN A 21 12.47 0.56 3.87
CA ASN A 21 13.47 1.48 3.34
C ASN A 21 14.44 1.99 4.45
N GLY A 22 14.78 1.10 5.40
CA GLY A 22 15.61 1.44 6.56
C GLY A 22 15.02 2.52 7.50
N GLY A 23 13.70 2.76 7.42
CA GLY A 23 13.02 3.83 8.14
C GLY A 23 13.22 5.23 7.54
N PHE A 24 13.60 5.31 6.26
CA PHE A 24 13.79 6.56 5.53
C PHE A 24 12.67 6.81 4.52
N CYS A 25 12.45 8.08 4.20
CA CYS A 25 11.46 8.50 3.22
C CYS A 25 11.75 7.87 1.85
N THR A 26 10.75 7.29 1.20
CA THR A 26 10.89 6.68 -0.14
C THR A 26 11.31 7.70 -1.20
N TYR A 27 10.80 8.93 -1.10
CA TYR A 27 10.96 9.93 -2.17
C TYR A 27 12.27 10.70 -2.11
N CYS A 28 12.66 11.19 -0.93
CA CYS A 28 13.88 11.97 -0.73
C CYS A 28 15.00 11.18 -0.03
N GLY A 29 14.81 9.86 0.09
CA GLY A 29 15.55 8.93 0.97
C GLY A 29 17.04 8.79 0.73
N SER A 30 17.61 9.38 -0.31
CA SER A 30 19.06 9.46 -0.48
C SER A 30 19.74 10.42 0.49
N SER A 31 19.00 11.38 1.07
CA SER A 31 19.57 12.43 1.93
C SER A 31 19.37 12.19 3.44
N GLY A 32 18.95 10.98 3.84
CA GLY A 32 18.83 10.60 5.26
C GLY A 32 17.58 11.10 6.00
N THR A 33 16.53 11.54 5.28
CA THR A 33 15.28 12.00 5.89
C THR A 33 14.45 10.84 6.44
N ARG A 34 14.13 10.86 7.72
CA ARG A 34 13.29 9.83 8.36
C ARG A 34 11.86 9.84 7.83
N ALA A 35 11.28 8.65 7.73
CA ALA A 35 9.86 8.49 7.47
C ALA A 35 9.04 8.79 8.73
N GLU A 36 7.92 9.50 8.56
CA GLU A 36 7.04 9.91 9.65
C GLU A 36 5.58 9.52 9.39
N VAL A 37 5.24 9.33 8.11
CA VAL A 37 3.89 9.05 7.63
C VAL A 37 3.92 7.90 6.63
N VAL A 38 2.76 7.25 6.50
CA VAL A 38 2.50 6.26 5.47
C VAL A 38 1.81 6.98 4.32
N ASP A 39 2.40 6.94 3.13
CA ASP A 39 1.82 7.52 1.93
C ASP A 39 1.21 6.42 1.05
N HIS A 40 0.11 6.77 0.36
CA HIS A 40 -0.47 5.94 -0.69
C HIS A 40 0.18 6.33 -2.02
N VAL A 41 0.90 5.41 -2.65
CA VAL A 41 1.61 5.67 -3.92
C VAL A 41 0.62 6.17 -4.97
N ASP A 42 -0.39 5.36 -5.27
CA ASP A 42 -1.54 5.76 -6.05
C ASP A 42 -2.60 6.38 -5.12
N PRO A 43 -3.05 7.61 -5.40
CA PRO A 43 -4.02 8.28 -4.54
C PRO A 43 -5.35 7.51 -4.55
N VAL A 44 -5.96 7.38 -3.36
CA VAL A 44 -7.26 6.71 -3.18
C VAL A 44 -8.36 7.28 -4.11
N ARG A 45 -8.27 8.58 -4.45
CA ARG A 45 -9.18 9.26 -5.38
C ARG A 45 -9.05 8.78 -6.83
N ALA A 46 -7.92 8.22 -7.23
CA ALA A 46 -7.66 7.64 -8.55
C ALA A 46 -7.83 6.11 -8.55
N ALA A 47 -8.67 5.57 -7.66
CA ALA A 47 -8.85 4.13 -7.45
C ALA A 47 -7.62 3.38 -6.92
N GLY A 48 -6.63 4.10 -6.35
CA GLY A 48 -5.55 3.50 -5.59
C GLY A 48 -6.11 2.62 -4.47
N ARG A 49 -5.62 1.39 -4.37
CA ARG A 49 -6.12 0.45 -3.37
C ARG A 49 -5.71 0.91 -1.97
N ASP A 50 -6.61 0.78 -1.00
CA ASP A 50 -6.33 1.03 0.42
C ASP A 50 -5.80 -0.25 1.09
N ASP A 51 -4.78 -0.84 0.44
CA ASP A 51 -4.13 -2.07 0.87
C ASP A 51 -2.61 -1.87 0.89
N ILE A 52 -1.93 -2.75 1.61
CA ILE A 52 -0.51 -2.63 1.91
C ILE A 52 0.40 -2.61 0.67
N THR A 53 -0.07 -3.13 -0.48
CA THR A 53 0.69 -3.09 -1.74
C THR A 53 0.82 -1.68 -2.31
N ASN A 54 -0.02 -0.74 -1.87
CA ASN A 54 -0.01 0.65 -2.34
C ASN A 54 0.60 1.62 -1.32
N LEU A 55 1.32 1.11 -0.31
CA LEU A 55 1.83 1.93 0.79
C LEU A 55 3.34 2.02 0.78
N VAL A 56 3.86 3.22 1.05
CA VAL A 56 5.30 3.46 1.23
C VAL A 56 5.57 4.39 2.43
N PRO A 57 6.74 4.28 3.08
CA PRO A 57 7.18 5.25 4.07
C PRO A 57 7.51 6.61 3.42
N ALA A 58 7.04 7.70 4.03
CA ALA A 58 7.35 9.06 3.57
C ALA A 58 7.57 10.03 4.75
N CYS A 59 8.33 11.11 4.52
CA CYS A 59 8.36 12.24 5.44
C CYS A 59 7.14 13.16 5.21
N ARG A 60 6.81 14.02 6.19
CA ARG A 60 5.63 14.89 6.08
C ARG A 60 5.70 15.86 4.89
N SER A 61 6.87 16.43 4.60
CA SER A 61 7.04 17.40 3.50
C SER A 61 6.84 16.76 2.13
N CYS A 62 7.51 15.62 1.82
CA CYS A 62 7.28 14.91 0.56
C CYS A 62 5.83 14.45 0.42
N ASN A 63 5.24 13.89 1.47
CA ASN A 63 3.83 13.49 1.48
C ASN A 63 2.89 14.67 1.22
N SER A 64 3.13 15.83 1.84
CA SER A 64 2.34 17.05 1.63
C SER A 64 2.49 17.58 0.20
N SER A 65 3.73 17.65 -0.30
CA SER A 65 4.05 18.13 -1.65
C SER A 65 3.43 17.24 -2.74
N LYS A 66 3.49 15.91 -2.57
CA LYS A 66 2.83 14.94 -3.45
C LYS A 66 1.31 15.12 -3.45
N GLY A 67 0.72 15.21 -2.25
CA GLY A 67 -0.71 15.42 -2.08
C GLY A 67 -1.51 14.28 -2.72
N SER A 68 -2.42 14.61 -3.65
CA SER A 68 -3.28 13.62 -4.33
C SER A 68 -2.79 13.21 -5.71
N ARG A 69 -1.48 13.33 -5.98
CA ARG A 69 -0.87 12.95 -7.26
C ARG A 69 -0.20 11.57 -7.16
N ALA A 70 -0.17 10.85 -8.27
CA ALA A 70 0.72 9.70 -8.44
C ALA A 70 2.20 10.18 -8.51
N PRO A 71 3.21 9.31 -8.30
CA PRO A 71 4.61 9.73 -8.23
C PRO A 71 5.10 10.50 -9.47
N LEU A 72 4.75 10.04 -10.68
CA LEU A 72 5.17 10.73 -11.92
C LEU A 72 4.46 12.07 -12.11
N GLU A 73 3.15 12.13 -11.84
CA GLU A 73 2.39 13.39 -11.88
C GLU A 73 2.95 14.40 -10.87
N TRP A 74 3.36 13.92 -9.71
CA TRP A 74 4.01 14.74 -8.70
C TRP A 74 5.36 15.25 -9.17
N LYS A 75 6.23 14.39 -9.72
CA LYS A 75 7.52 14.79 -10.27
C LYS A 75 7.37 15.85 -11.38
N ALA A 76 6.46 15.65 -12.32
CA ALA A 76 6.19 16.61 -13.38
C ALA A 76 5.74 17.97 -12.81
N ALA A 77 4.91 17.97 -11.76
CA ALA A 77 4.51 19.18 -11.06
C ALA A 77 5.69 19.86 -10.33
N GLN A 78 6.65 19.10 -9.80
CA GLN A 78 7.87 19.67 -9.21
C GLN A 78 8.76 20.32 -10.28
N GLU A 79 8.90 19.68 -11.44
CA GLU A 79 9.67 20.25 -12.56
C GLU A 79 9.03 21.55 -13.05
N GLU A 80 7.70 21.63 -13.11
CA GLU A 80 6.99 22.86 -13.45
C GLU A 80 7.17 23.94 -12.37
N LEU A 81 7.08 23.57 -11.10
CA LEU A 81 7.30 24.49 -9.98
C LEU A 81 8.68 25.15 -10.09
N VAL A 82 9.73 24.35 -10.32
CA VAL A 82 11.11 24.80 -10.45
C VAL A 82 11.33 25.65 -11.71
N ARG A 83 10.72 25.29 -12.84
CA ARG A 83 10.78 26.13 -14.05
C ARG A 83 10.18 27.53 -13.83
N ASN A 84 9.10 27.62 -13.06
CA ASN A 84 8.33 28.85 -12.88
C ASN A 84 8.68 29.64 -11.61
N THR A 85 9.49 29.07 -10.72
CA THR A 85 9.81 29.69 -9.43
C THR A 85 11.32 29.78 -9.24
N PRO A 86 11.88 31.00 -9.16
CA PRO A 86 13.29 31.19 -8.85
C PRO A 86 13.69 30.47 -7.55
N GLU A 87 14.88 29.86 -7.54
CA GLU A 87 15.42 29.04 -6.44
C GLU A 87 15.33 29.73 -5.07
N TRP A 88 15.64 31.03 -5.02
CA TRP A 88 15.60 31.85 -3.79
C TRP A 88 14.21 31.96 -3.14
N LYS A 89 13.14 31.49 -3.79
CA LYS A 89 11.78 31.43 -3.21
C LYS A 89 11.40 30.04 -2.68
N TRP A 90 12.22 29.00 -2.86
CA TRP A 90 11.82 27.63 -2.49
C TRP A 90 11.62 27.44 -0.99
N ASP A 91 12.37 28.15 -0.15
CA ASP A 91 12.21 28.17 1.30
C ASP A 91 10.83 28.70 1.76
N SER A 92 10.16 29.50 0.92
CA SER A 92 8.83 30.07 1.19
C SER A 92 7.66 29.20 0.68
N LEU A 93 7.94 28.01 0.16
CA LEU A 93 6.94 27.10 -0.44
C LEU A 93 6.75 25.78 0.34
N ASP A 94 7.22 25.74 1.59
CA ASP A 94 7.04 24.73 2.65
C ASP A 94 6.06 23.56 2.40
N ALA A 95 4.80 23.80 2.03
CA ALA A 95 3.82 22.73 1.80
C ALA A 95 3.83 22.10 0.38
N ARG A 96 4.42 22.78 -0.61
CA ARG A 96 4.44 22.41 -2.04
C ARG A 96 5.77 21.83 -2.49
N THR A 97 6.84 22.06 -1.72
CA THR A 97 8.20 21.60 -2.06
C THR A 97 8.57 20.36 -1.22
N PRO A 98 9.11 19.29 -1.81
CA PRO A 98 9.66 18.18 -1.04
C PRO A 98 10.90 18.59 -0.25
N CYS A 99 11.28 17.75 0.72
CA CYS A 99 12.66 17.73 1.20
C CYS A 99 13.59 17.40 0.03
N PHE A 100 14.62 18.21 -0.20
CA PHE A 100 15.62 18.03 -1.25
C PHE A 100 15.02 17.92 -2.66
N PRO A 101 14.38 18.99 -3.17
CA PRO A 101 13.77 18.98 -4.49
C PRO A 101 14.77 18.65 -5.60
N GLU A 102 16.04 19.03 -5.45
CA GLU A 102 17.09 18.76 -6.42
C GLU A 102 17.29 17.25 -6.63
N TYR A 103 17.24 16.46 -5.54
CA TYR A 103 17.35 15.01 -5.63
C TYR A 103 16.17 14.41 -6.40
N VAL A 104 14.94 14.77 -6.02
CA VAL A 104 13.72 14.28 -6.69
C VAL A 104 13.71 14.64 -8.18
N LEU A 105 14.18 15.83 -8.51
CA LEU A 105 14.26 16.31 -9.89
C LEU A 105 15.37 15.62 -10.69
N SER A 106 16.46 15.22 -10.04
CA SER A 106 17.56 14.48 -10.68
C SER A 106 17.19 13.06 -11.08
N LEU A 107 16.17 12.47 -10.46
CA LEU A 107 15.69 11.13 -10.82
C LEU A 107 15.08 11.13 -12.22
N THR A 108 15.34 10.07 -12.98
CA THR A 108 14.54 9.76 -14.17
C THR A 108 13.16 9.26 -13.74
N GLU A 109 12.17 9.30 -14.63
CA GLU A 109 10.85 8.70 -14.34
C GLU A 109 10.98 7.21 -13.98
N ALA A 110 11.79 6.47 -14.73
CA ALA A 110 12.06 5.06 -14.48
C ALA A 110 12.72 4.85 -13.10
N GLY A 111 13.73 5.64 -12.75
CA GLY A 111 14.41 5.53 -11.46
C GLY A 111 13.50 5.85 -10.28
N LEU A 112 12.60 6.84 -10.42
CA LEU A 112 11.59 7.12 -9.39
C LEU A 112 10.64 5.93 -9.20
N LEU A 113 10.15 5.33 -10.29
CA LEU A 113 9.28 4.16 -10.21
C LEU A 113 9.99 2.92 -9.65
N GLU A 114 11.25 2.72 -10.00
CA GLU A 114 12.08 1.64 -9.48
C GLU A 114 12.23 1.74 -7.96
N ILE A 115 12.61 2.91 -7.44
CA ILE A 115 12.69 3.16 -5.99
C ILE A 115 11.36 2.85 -5.29
N VAL A 116 10.25 3.34 -5.85
CA VAL A 116 8.92 3.12 -5.27
C VAL A 116 8.56 1.62 -5.27
N SER A 117 8.81 0.94 -6.39
CA SER A 117 8.54 -0.49 -6.54
C SER A 117 9.36 -1.35 -5.58
N ASP A 118 10.64 -1.05 -5.42
CA ASP A 118 11.54 -1.78 -4.52
C ASP A 118 11.09 -1.65 -3.06
N VAL A 119 10.72 -0.44 -2.64
CA VAL A 119 10.20 -0.21 -1.29
C VAL A 119 8.85 -0.89 -1.08
N GLN A 120 7.95 -0.88 -2.08
CA GLN A 120 6.69 -1.62 -1.99
C GLN A 120 6.92 -3.13 -1.85
N ALA A 121 7.92 -3.68 -2.55
CA ALA A 121 8.29 -5.09 -2.43
C ALA A 121 8.82 -5.42 -1.03
N GLU A 122 9.66 -4.55 -0.45
CA GLU A 122 10.15 -4.68 0.93
C GLU A 122 8.99 -4.65 1.94
N VAL A 123 8.07 -3.68 1.81
CA VAL A 123 6.86 -3.56 2.62
C VAL A 123 6.04 -4.85 2.56
N LEU A 124 5.83 -5.39 1.35
CA LEU A 124 5.06 -6.61 1.15
C LEU A 124 5.73 -7.82 1.78
N GLU A 125 7.06 -7.95 1.64
CA GLU A 125 7.82 -9.02 2.26
C GLU A 125 7.71 -8.99 3.79
N ALA A 126 7.95 -7.81 4.38
CA ALA A 126 7.86 -7.61 5.82
C ALA A 126 6.45 -7.88 6.37
N ALA A 127 5.42 -7.64 5.55
CA ALA A 127 4.03 -7.88 5.93
C ALA A 127 3.64 -9.36 6.00
N LYS A 128 4.33 -10.26 5.29
CA LYS A 128 3.93 -11.68 5.17
C LYS A 128 3.75 -12.36 6.52
N ALA A 129 4.66 -12.12 7.46
CA ALA A 129 4.58 -12.72 8.80
C ALA A 129 3.34 -12.27 9.58
N PHE A 130 2.94 -11.00 9.42
CA PHE A 130 1.74 -10.45 10.05
C PHE A 130 0.47 -10.95 9.38
N GLN A 131 0.48 -11.01 8.05
CA GLN A 131 -0.64 -11.53 7.26
C GLN A 131 -0.91 -13.00 7.55
N ALA A 132 0.13 -13.83 7.68
CA ALA A 132 0.01 -15.23 8.06
C ALA A 132 -0.68 -15.40 9.42
N ARG A 133 -0.20 -14.68 10.45
CA ARG A 133 -0.81 -14.71 11.79
C ARG A 133 -2.25 -14.19 11.80
N ALA A 134 -2.53 -13.13 11.04
CA ALA A 134 -3.88 -12.59 10.91
C ALA A 134 -4.83 -13.58 10.22
N ALA A 135 -4.36 -14.29 9.19
CA ALA A 135 -5.10 -15.34 8.51
C ALA A 135 -5.38 -16.51 9.47
N GLU A 136 -4.38 -17.01 10.19
CA GLU A 136 -4.54 -18.08 11.20
C GLU A 136 -5.57 -17.71 12.27
N THR A 137 -5.49 -16.49 12.82
CA THR A 137 -6.44 -15.99 13.83
C THR A 137 -7.86 -15.91 13.25
N SER A 138 -8.00 -15.39 12.03
CA SER A 138 -9.29 -15.31 11.34
C SER A 138 -9.90 -16.69 11.10
N MET A 139 -9.09 -17.67 10.70
CA MET A 139 -9.53 -19.06 10.55
C MET A 139 -9.93 -19.68 11.90
N ALA A 140 -9.20 -19.39 12.98
CA ALA A 140 -9.56 -19.85 14.32
C ALA A 140 -10.92 -19.29 14.77
N HIS A 141 -11.17 -18.00 14.54
CA HIS A 141 -12.47 -17.38 14.81
C HIS A 141 -13.59 -18.00 13.96
N ALA A 142 -13.35 -18.24 12.67
CA ALA A 142 -14.33 -18.90 11.80
C ALA A 142 -14.67 -20.31 12.31
N ARG A 143 -13.67 -21.09 12.73
CA ARG A 143 -13.86 -22.42 13.33
C ARG A 143 -14.66 -22.35 14.63
N SER A 144 -14.34 -21.39 15.51
CA SER A 144 -15.08 -21.20 16.78
C SER A 144 -16.54 -20.80 16.53
N PHE A 145 -16.80 -19.91 15.56
CA PHE A 145 -18.16 -19.51 15.20
C PHE A 145 -18.97 -20.70 14.66
N ILE A 146 -18.37 -21.49 13.76
CA ILE A 146 -18.95 -22.74 13.25
C ILE A 146 -19.31 -23.71 14.39
N ALA A 147 -18.43 -23.88 15.38
CA ALA A 147 -18.69 -24.72 16.54
C ALA A 147 -19.86 -24.19 17.39
N SER A 148 -19.90 -22.88 17.64
CA SER A 148 -20.96 -22.22 18.42
C SER A 148 -22.32 -22.25 17.73
N LEU A 149 -22.38 -22.15 16.39
CA LEU A 149 -23.63 -22.33 15.63
C LEU A 149 -24.24 -23.71 15.88
N GLY A 150 -23.42 -24.71 16.16
CA GLY A 150 -23.91 -26.02 16.55
C GLY A 150 -24.82 -26.00 17.79
N ASN A 151 -24.67 -25.04 18.68
CA ASN A 151 -25.48 -24.98 19.89
C ASN A 151 -26.84 -24.29 19.68
N VAL A 152 -27.11 -23.76 18.48
CA VAL A 152 -28.26 -22.87 18.20
C VAL A 152 -29.21 -23.43 17.13
N VAL A 153 -28.72 -24.27 16.20
CA VAL A 153 -29.52 -24.83 15.10
C VAL A 153 -29.66 -26.35 15.14
N ASP A 154 -30.83 -26.84 14.74
CA ASP A 154 -31.14 -28.27 14.68
C ASP A 154 -30.18 -29.02 13.73
N SER A 155 -30.10 -30.34 13.89
CA SER A 155 -29.16 -31.21 13.17
C SER A 155 -29.25 -31.09 11.65
N THR A 156 -30.43 -30.85 11.09
CA THR A 156 -30.66 -30.78 9.64
C THR A 156 -30.17 -29.45 9.07
N THR A 157 -30.50 -28.36 9.75
CA THR A 157 -30.06 -27.00 9.39
C THR A 157 -28.54 -26.86 9.52
N ARG A 158 -27.97 -27.46 10.58
CA ARG A 158 -26.52 -27.52 10.82
C ARG A 158 -25.75 -28.14 9.65
N VAL A 159 -26.15 -29.33 9.17
CA VAL A 159 -25.46 -30.03 8.08
C VAL A 159 -25.46 -29.21 6.79
N ARG A 160 -26.60 -28.55 6.46
CA ARG A 160 -26.70 -27.70 5.26
C ARG A 160 -25.79 -26.47 5.35
N LEU A 161 -25.77 -25.81 6.50
CA LEU A 161 -24.99 -24.59 6.70
C LEU A 161 -23.48 -24.87 6.68
N LEU A 162 -23.03 -25.92 7.39
CA LEU A 162 -21.61 -26.31 7.40
C LEU A 162 -21.13 -26.76 6.02
N GLY A 163 -21.97 -27.52 5.29
CA GLY A 163 -21.66 -27.90 3.91
C GLY A 163 -21.56 -26.70 2.97
N PHE A 164 -22.41 -25.67 3.14
CA PHE A 164 -22.32 -24.42 2.38
C PHE A 164 -21.05 -23.64 2.71
N MET A 165 -20.74 -23.43 3.99
CA MET A 165 -19.55 -22.69 4.42
C MET A 165 -18.24 -23.38 3.98
N ARG A 166 -18.18 -24.72 4.07
CA ARG A 166 -17.00 -25.50 3.66
C ARG A 166 -16.69 -25.30 2.18
N ARG A 167 -17.70 -25.40 1.31
CA ARG A 167 -17.54 -25.14 -0.14
C ARG A 167 -17.05 -23.71 -0.43
N HIS A 168 -17.50 -22.73 0.37
CA HIS A 168 -17.06 -21.34 0.22
C HIS A 168 -15.60 -21.14 0.66
N LEU A 169 -15.17 -21.79 1.75
CA LEU A 169 -13.78 -21.75 2.20
C LEU A 169 -12.83 -22.47 1.22
N ASP A 170 -13.21 -23.66 0.73
CA ASP A 170 -12.40 -24.42 -0.23
C ASP A 170 -12.22 -23.63 -1.57
N ALA A 171 -13.23 -22.83 -1.96
CA ALA A 171 -13.14 -21.95 -3.13
C ALA A 171 -12.17 -20.76 -2.92
N LEU A 172 -12.06 -20.26 -1.68
CA LEU A 172 -11.11 -19.19 -1.34
C LEU A 172 -9.65 -19.70 -1.31
N ASP A 173 -9.42 -20.92 -0.81
CA ASP A 173 -8.09 -21.55 -0.85
C ASP A 173 -7.64 -21.90 -2.28
N GLY A 174 -8.56 -22.31 -3.15
CA GLY A 174 -8.27 -22.64 -4.56
C GLY A 174 -8.00 -21.44 -5.47
N THR A 175 -8.46 -20.23 -5.10
CA THR A 175 -8.23 -19.00 -5.89
C THR A 175 -6.91 -18.30 -5.55
N GLY A 176 -6.31 -18.61 -4.40
CA GLY A 176 -4.99 -18.10 -4.01
C GLY A 176 -3.82 -18.68 -4.81
N GLN A 177 -3.97 -19.86 -5.40
CA GLN A 177 -2.91 -20.51 -6.20
C GLN A 177 -2.94 -20.14 -7.69
N SER A 178 -4.08 -19.68 -8.23
CA SER A 178 -4.17 -19.29 -9.65
C SER A 178 -3.80 -17.82 -9.90
N ALA A 179 -3.93 -16.94 -8.91
CA ALA A 179 -3.57 -15.52 -9.05
C ALA A 179 -2.05 -15.27 -9.12
N ALA A 180 -1.23 -16.16 -8.56
CA ALA A 180 0.24 -16.05 -8.58
C ALA A 180 0.89 -16.51 -9.90
N ALA A 181 0.15 -17.18 -10.78
CA ALA A 181 0.68 -17.71 -12.05
C ALA A 181 0.28 -16.89 -13.30
N GLY A 182 -0.56 -15.86 -13.15
CA GLY A 182 -1.17 -15.13 -14.28
C GLY A 182 -0.52 -13.80 -14.70
N GLN A 183 0.54 -13.35 -14.02
CA GLN A 183 1.20 -12.05 -14.30
C GLN A 183 2.69 -12.20 -14.65
N MET A 184 3.08 -13.23 -15.40
CA MET A 184 4.42 -13.32 -16.01
C MET A 184 4.38 -13.95 -17.42
N ALA A 185 3.37 -13.63 -18.22
CA ALA A 185 3.35 -13.99 -19.64
C ALA A 185 2.49 -12.99 -20.44
N GLY A 186 3.12 -11.95 -21.00
CA GLY A 186 2.38 -11.04 -21.88
C GLY A 186 3.04 -9.71 -22.19
N ARG A 187 4.31 -9.69 -22.60
CA ARG A 187 4.81 -8.58 -23.43
C ARG A 187 5.91 -9.06 -24.36
N GLN A 188 5.47 -9.72 -25.44
CA GLN A 188 6.30 -9.98 -26.60
C GLN A 188 5.96 -8.93 -27.66
N LEU A 189 6.99 -8.19 -28.04
CA LEU A 189 7.23 -7.50 -29.31
C LEU A 189 6.04 -7.46 -30.29
N ILE A 190 5.56 -6.25 -30.58
CA ILE A 190 5.54 -5.56 -31.90
C ILE A 190 5.31 -4.07 -31.61
#